data_AF-A0A5C7MCU8-F1
#
_entry.id   AF-A0A5C7MCU8-F1
#
_cell.length_a   1.000
_cell.length_b   1.000
_cell.length_c   1.000
_cell.angle_alpha   90.00
_cell.angle_beta   90.00
_cell.angle_gamma   90.00
#
_symmetry.space_group_name_H-M   'P 1'
#
loop_
_entity.id
_entity.type
_entity.pdbx_description
1 polymer ?
#
loop_
_entity_poly.entity_id
_entity_poly.type
_entity_poly.pdbx_seq_one_letter_code
_entity_poly.pdbx_strand_id
1 'polypeptide(L)'
;MPGERIVYIGKANLGGAGKRHLRKRLDEFRKFGAGVPIGHAGGKRIWQLADHDELLVGWRVTGDADAASIETKMLADFRAHYGRLPFANMRG
;
A
#
# COMPACT_ATOMS: atom_id res chain seq x y z
N MET A 1 -10.00 -8.94 -10.44
CA MET A 1 -10.65 -8.40 -11.65
C MET A 1 -9.80 -8.86 -12.80
N PRO A 2 -10.38 -9.43 -13.86
CA PRO A 2 -9.57 -9.85 -15.01
C PRO A 2 -8.78 -8.65 -15.56
N GLY A 3 -7.45 -8.75 -15.60
CA GLY A 3 -6.57 -7.74 -16.24
C GLY A 3 -6.11 -6.54 -15.39
N GLU A 4 -6.63 -6.33 -14.16
CA GLU A 4 -6.15 -5.22 -13.31
C GLU A 4 -4.80 -5.56 -12.68
N ARG A 5 -3.83 -4.63 -12.75
CA ARG A 5 -2.44 -4.82 -12.32
C ARG A 5 -2.10 -4.14 -10.99
N ILE A 6 -2.93 -3.21 -10.53
CA ILE A 6 -2.78 -2.54 -9.24
C ILE A 6 -3.38 -3.44 -8.15
N VAL A 7 -2.51 -4.07 -7.37
CA VAL A 7 -2.91 -4.97 -6.27
C VAL A 7 -3.02 -4.25 -4.93
N TYR A 8 -2.36 -3.10 -4.78
CA TYR A 8 -2.29 -2.34 -3.54
C TYR A 8 -2.06 -0.85 -3.77
N ILE A 9 -2.72 -0.01 -2.98
CA ILE A 9 -2.48 1.43 -2.89
C ILE A 9 -2.25 1.77 -1.41
N GLY A 10 -1.18 2.49 -1.12
CA GLY A 10 -0.82 2.90 0.23
C GLY A 10 -0.13 4.26 0.25
N LYS A 11 0.05 4.81 1.45
CA LYS A 11 0.83 6.04 1.68
C LYS A 11 2.04 5.86 2.59
N ALA A 12 2.97 6.80 2.43
CA ALA A 12 4.02 7.11 3.39
C ALA A 12 3.96 8.60 3.73
N ASN A 13 4.22 8.94 4.98
CA ASN A 13 4.31 10.32 5.46
C ASN A 13 5.45 10.41 6.48
N LEU A 14 6.06 11.59 6.63
CA LEU A 14 7.17 11.85 7.53
C LEU A 14 6.82 11.55 9.00
N GLY A 15 5.54 11.71 9.36
CA GLY A 15 5.04 11.54 10.72
C GLY A 15 5.59 12.61 11.67
N GLY A 16 5.12 12.63 12.92
CA GLY A 16 5.44 13.72 13.86
C GLY A 16 6.93 13.96 14.15
N ALA A 17 7.79 12.97 13.91
CA ALA A 17 9.24 13.06 14.12
C ALA A 17 10.06 13.09 12.81
N GLY A 18 9.43 13.16 11.63
CA GLY A 18 10.16 13.25 10.36
C GLY A 18 10.76 11.94 9.81
N LYS A 19 10.65 10.82 10.55
CA LYS A 19 11.40 9.58 10.28
C LYS A 19 10.63 8.50 9.54
N ARG A 20 9.37 8.71 9.15
CA ARG A 20 8.50 7.69 8.52
C ARG A 20 8.40 7.80 6.98
N HIS A 21 9.47 8.21 6.33
CA HIS A 21 9.57 8.30 4.85
C HIS A 21 9.32 6.95 4.12
N LEU A 22 9.12 7.02 2.80
CA LEU A 22 8.82 5.88 1.92
C LEU A 22 9.73 4.67 2.15
N ARG A 23 11.07 4.86 2.19
CA ARG A 23 12.02 3.76 2.46
C ARG A 23 11.74 3.02 3.76
N LYS A 24 11.37 3.71 4.85
CA LYS A 24 11.04 3.05 6.11
C LYS A 24 9.75 2.25 5.98
N ARG A 25 8.75 2.79 5.30
CA ARG A 25 7.49 2.10 5.04
C ARG A 25 7.67 0.83 4.23
N LEU A 26 8.53 0.86 3.20
CA LEU A 26 8.86 -0.33 2.41
C LEU A 26 9.66 -1.38 3.21
N ASP A 27 10.56 -0.96 4.11
CA ASP A 27 11.25 -1.89 5.00
C ASP A 27 10.30 -2.55 6.00
N GLU A 28 9.37 -1.80 6.60
CA GLU A 28 8.30 -2.34 7.45
C GLU A 28 7.44 -3.35 6.66
N PHE A 29 7.10 -3.01 5.42
CA PHE A 29 6.34 -3.87 4.50
C PHE A 29 7.06 -5.21 4.25
N ARG A 30 8.33 -5.15 3.84
CA ARG A 30 9.17 -6.33 3.59
C ARG A 30 9.36 -7.19 4.84
N LYS A 31 9.62 -6.58 5.99
CA LYS A 31 9.78 -7.29 7.28
C LYS A 31 8.51 -8.06 7.66
N PHE A 32 7.34 -7.44 7.47
CA PHE A 32 6.07 -8.12 7.69
C PHE A 32 5.92 -9.37 6.82
N GLY A 33 6.26 -9.28 5.53
CA GLY A 33 6.26 -10.44 4.62
C GLY A 33 7.18 -11.56 5.04
N ALA A 34 8.34 -11.21 5.61
CA ALA A 34 9.29 -12.16 6.18
C ALA A 34 8.87 -12.74 7.55
N GLY A 35 7.64 -12.47 8.02
CA GLY A 35 7.14 -12.99 9.30
C GLY A 35 7.65 -12.27 10.54
N VAL A 36 8.33 -11.12 10.39
CA VAL A 36 8.77 -10.32 11.54
C VAL A 36 7.53 -9.73 12.22
N PRO A 37 7.42 -9.81 13.57
CA PRO A 37 6.24 -9.35 14.32
C PRO A 37 6.19 -7.81 14.40
N ILE A 38 5.94 -7.16 13.26
CA ILE A 38 5.79 -5.72 13.12
C ILE A 38 4.34 -5.37 12.80
N GLY A 39 3.88 -4.23 13.33
CA GLY A 39 2.53 -3.74 13.09
C GLY A 39 2.33 -3.28 11.64
N HIS A 40 2.00 -4.19 10.72
CA HIS A 40 1.73 -3.84 9.33
C HIS A 40 0.68 -4.73 8.63
N ALA A 41 -0.51 -4.83 9.23
CA ALA A 41 -1.60 -5.67 8.70
C ALA A 41 -2.17 -5.20 7.34
N GLY A 42 -1.95 -3.93 6.97
CA GLY A 42 -2.60 -3.24 5.85
C GLY A 42 -2.27 -3.75 4.44
N GLY A 43 -1.34 -4.69 4.29
CA GLY A 43 -0.99 -5.30 3.00
C GLY A 43 -0.73 -6.81 3.09
N LYS A 44 -1.20 -7.48 4.14
CA LYS A 44 -0.93 -8.91 4.39
C LYS A 44 -1.27 -9.82 3.19
N ARG A 45 -2.29 -9.44 2.42
CA ARG A 45 -2.75 -10.18 1.24
C ARG A 45 -1.75 -10.15 0.08
N ILE A 46 -0.84 -9.16 -0.01
CA ILE A 46 0.24 -9.17 -1.02
C ILE A 46 1.06 -10.46 -0.89
N TRP A 47 1.40 -10.85 0.34
CA TRP A 47 2.19 -12.04 0.63
C TRP A 47 1.44 -13.36 0.39
N GLN A 48 0.20 -13.31 -0.08
CA GLN A 48 -0.58 -14.48 -0.49
C GLN A 48 -0.60 -14.66 -2.02
N LEU A 49 0.00 -13.73 -2.77
CA LEU A 49 0.18 -13.86 -4.22
C LEU A 49 1.36 -14.80 -4.50
N ALA A 50 1.19 -15.67 -5.49
CA ALA A 50 2.24 -16.62 -5.88
C ALA A 50 3.47 -15.92 -6.47
N ASP A 51 3.24 -14.80 -7.15
CA ASP A 51 4.17 -13.93 -7.88
C ASP A 51 4.48 -12.64 -7.09
N HIS A 52 4.35 -12.66 -5.76
CA HIS A 52 4.52 -11.47 -4.93
C HIS A 52 5.93 -10.84 -5.02
N ASP A 53 6.94 -11.63 -5.35
CA ASP A 53 8.33 -11.22 -5.55
C ASP A 53 8.59 -10.54 -6.91
N GLU A 54 7.67 -10.68 -7.86
CA GLU A 54 7.71 -10.00 -9.16
C GLU A 54 7.01 -8.62 -9.15
N LEU A 55 6.34 -8.27 -8.05
CA LEU A 55 5.58 -7.03 -7.95
C LEU A 55 6.47 -5.79 -8.01
N LEU A 56 6.07 -4.84 -8.86
CA LEU A 56 6.72 -3.53 -8.97
C LEU A 56 6.14 -2.53 -7.97
N VAL A 57 7.02 -1.70 -7.40
CA VAL A 57 6.64 -0.56 -6.54
C VAL A 57 6.77 0.74 -7.33
N GLY A 58 5.63 1.36 -7.64
CA GLY A 58 5.56 2.73 -8.14
C GLY A 58 5.21 3.71 -7.01
N TRP A 59 5.71 4.95 -7.10
CA TRP A 59 5.33 6.02 -6.17
C TRP A 59 5.15 7.36 -6.88
N ARG A 60 4.28 8.19 -6.31
CA ARG A 60 4.09 9.59 -6.67
C ARG A 60 4.52 10.44 -5.48
N VAL A 61 5.40 11.42 -5.71
CA VAL A 61 5.80 12.37 -4.67
C VAL A 61 4.65 13.36 -4.43
N THR A 62 4.35 13.63 -3.16
CA THR A 62 3.32 14.57 -2.70
C THR A 62 3.84 15.41 -1.54
N GLY A 63 3.13 16.49 -1.21
CA GLY A 63 3.31 17.13 0.10
C GLY A 63 2.94 16.15 1.23
N ASP A 64 3.57 16.30 2.40
CA ASP A 64 3.36 15.38 3.53
C ASP A 64 1.91 15.44 4.04
N ALA A 65 1.35 16.63 4.09
CA ALA A 65 -0.04 16.87 4.49
C ALA A 65 -1.05 16.26 3.50
N ASP A 66 -0.68 16.14 2.22
CA ASP A 66 -1.57 15.67 1.16
C ASP A 66 -1.57 14.14 0.99
N ALA A 67 -0.57 13.44 1.53
CA ALA A 67 -0.39 12.00 1.32
C ALA A 67 -1.64 11.18 1.73
N ALA A 68 -2.31 11.59 2.81
CA ALA A 68 -3.52 10.92 3.30
C ALA A 68 -4.77 11.18 2.44
N SER A 69 -4.98 12.43 2.02
CA SER A 69 -6.11 12.78 1.17
C SER A 69 -5.97 12.18 -0.23
N ILE A 70 -4.75 12.15 -0.78
CA ILE A 70 -4.44 11.54 -2.07
C ILE A 70 -4.65 10.03 -2.05
N GLU A 71 -4.16 9.31 -1.03
CA GLU A 71 -4.42 7.86 -0.89
C GLU A 71 -5.92 7.56 -0.82
N THR A 72 -6.64 8.32 0.01
CA THR A 72 -8.10 8.18 0.15
C THR A 72 -8.81 8.40 -1.19
N LYS A 73 -8.42 9.44 -1.93
CA LYS A 73 -8.98 9.71 -3.27
C LYS A 73 -8.67 8.58 -4.25
N MET A 74 -7.42 8.10 -4.31
CA MET A 74 -7.04 7.01 -5.22
C MET A 74 -7.82 5.72 -4.93
N LEU A 75 -8.02 5.38 -3.66
CA LEU A 75 -8.83 4.22 -3.26
C LEU A 75 -10.31 4.41 -3.62
N ALA A 76 -10.85 5.63 -3.44
CA ALA A 76 -12.22 5.96 -3.82
C ALA A 76 -12.42 5.88 -5.33
N ASP A 77 -11.52 6.46 -6.12
CA ASP A 77 -11.54 6.42 -7.59
C ASP A 77 -11.44 4.98 -8.10
N PHE A 78 -10.54 4.16 -7.53
CA PHE A 78 -10.42 2.74 -7.85
C PHE A 78 -11.73 1.98 -7.56
N ARG A 79 -12.33 2.22 -6.38
CA ARG A 79 -13.60 1.59 -6.01
C ARG A 79 -14.75 2.06 -6.90
N ALA A 80 -14.79 3.33 -7.29
CA ALA A 80 -15.82 3.85 -8.19
C ALA A 80 -15.74 3.20 -9.57
N HIS A 81 -14.52 2.98 -10.08
CA HIS A 81 -14.30 2.37 -11.39
C HIS A 81 -14.58 0.85 -11.39
N TYR A 82 -14.16 0.13 -10.34
CA TYR A 82 -14.21 -1.34 -10.34
C TYR A 82 -15.20 -1.98 -9.34
N GLY A 83 -15.92 -1.17 -8.56
CA GLY A 83 -16.90 -1.61 -7.56
C GLY A 83 -16.31 -2.17 -6.25
N ARG A 84 -14.97 -2.29 -6.12
CA ARG A 84 -14.29 -2.81 -4.92
C ARG A 84 -12.87 -2.23 -4.78
N LEU A 85 -12.25 -2.41 -3.63
CA LEU A 85 -10.86 -2.01 -3.37
C LEU A 85 -9.85 -2.92 -4.10
N PRO A 86 -8.59 -2.46 -4.28
CA PRO A 86 -7.51 -3.34 -4.72
C PRO A 86 -7.40 -4.59 -3.85
N PHE A 87 -6.92 -5.69 -4.42
CA PHE A 87 -6.93 -7.00 -3.76
C PHE A 87 -6.37 -6.96 -2.34
N ALA A 88 -5.23 -6.29 -2.14
CA ALA A 88 -4.58 -6.23 -0.85
C ALA A 88 -5.07 -5.12 0.09
N ASN A 89 -5.88 -4.19 -0.40
CA ASN A 89 -6.57 -3.18 0.42
C ASN A 89 -7.90 -3.70 0.99
N MET A 90 -8.39 -4.87 0.54
CA MET A 90 -9.63 -5.45 1.06
C MET A 90 -9.49 -5.79 2.55
N ARG A 91 -10.26 -5.08 3.38
CA ARG A 91 -10.56 -5.48 4.75
C ARG A 91 -11.64 -6.55 4.66
N GLY A 92 -11.33 -7.75 5.17
CA GLY A 92 -12.32 -8.82 5.27
C GLY A 92 -13.47 -8.38 6.16
#